data_AF-A0A4P6AY71-F1
#
_entry.id   AF-A0A4P6AY71-F1
#
_cell.length_a   1.000
_cell.length_b   1.000
_cell.length_c   1.000
_cell.angle_alpha   90.00
_cell.angle_beta   90.00
_cell.angle_gamma   90.00
#
_symmetry.space_group_name_H-M   'P 1'
#
loop_
_entity.id
_entity.type
_entity.pdbx_description
1 polymer ?
#
loop_
_entity_poly.entity_id
_entity_poly.type
_entity_poly.pdbx_seq_one_letter_code
_entity_poly.pdbx_strand_id
1 'polypeptide(L)'
;MKKFTALLSASAIAISVFTGQVSANGEIGDHVNNLHAHLKEYNEEVQWLVGKYDSVVNAYEAKPESVDSDSLIEYWEEVDFHSAIETQYVPIYATIWQGIYGVKMAMDNGSDINLVRQEQDKLNQALWQALGAVKLASQYQKKGLVAAVQTTESEPTTAPEVLEDIKQRLDRVVAKYAEQLTEVATTLVHDTYLQRFEGVEGALIALNADLVEDLEKDFNVTLPQAISQDKGVDAVRSVVESMQDKIDVAKGLLEAAEQQRRDVF
;
A
#
# COMPACT_ATOMS: atom_id res chain seq x y z
N MET A 1 32.63 65.32 -19.22
CA MET A 1 32.34 63.89 -19.46
C MET A 1 33.53 63.05 -19.02
N LYS A 2 33.50 62.48 -17.81
CA LYS A 2 34.32 61.33 -17.35
C LYS A 2 33.48 60.64 -16.27
N LYS A 3 33.23 59.34 -16.46
CA LYS A 3 32.19 58.56 -15.79
C LYS A 3 32.62 58.17 -14.37
N PHE A 4 31.67 58.24 -13.44
CA PHE A 4 31.76 57.72 -12.08
C PHE A 4 31.84 56.19 -12.09
N THR A 5 32.82 55.65 -11.36
CA THR A 5 32.97 54.22 -11.08
C THR A 5 32.06 53.87 -9.90
N ALA A 6 30.99 53.11 -10.13
CA ALA A 6 30.16 52.55 -9.07
C ALA A 6 30.69 51.17 -8.68
N LEU A 7 31.07 51.00 -7.40
CA LEU A 7 31.27 49.70 -6.79
C LEU A 7 29.91 48.99 -6.69
N LEU A 8 29.77 47.84 -7.34
CA LEU A 8 28.66 46.91 -7.14
C LEU A 8 29.07 45.89 -6.06
N SER A 9 28.52 46.04 -4.87
CA SER A 9 28.56 45.02 -3.83
C SER A 9 27.61 43.88 -4.21
N ALA A 10 28.15 42.72 -4.56
CA ALA A 10 27.38 41.52 -4.81
C ALA A 10 26.84 40.95 -3.49
N SER A 11 25.53 41.08 -3.24
CA SER A 11 24.83 40.28 -2.24
C SER A 11 24.33 39.01 -2.90
N ALA A 12 24.99 37.88 -2.61
CA ALA A 12 24.49 36.57 -3.00
C ALA A 12 23.35 36.18 -2.04
N ILE A 13 22.11 36.29 -2.51
CA ILE A 13 20.95 35.70 -1.85
C ILE A 13 20.94 34.23 -2.24
N ALA A 14 21.37 33.36 -1.32
CA ALA A 14 21.16 31.92 -1.46
C ALA A 14 19.67 31.64 -1.23
N ILE A 15 18.92 31.46 -2.32
CA ILE A 15 17.56 30.94 -2.27
C ILE A 15 17.70 29.42 -2.12
N SER A 16 17.65 28.95 -0.88
CA SER A 16 17.48 27.52 -0.59
C SER A 16 16.08 27.13 -1.00
N VAL A 17 15.94 26.59 -2.21
CA VAL A 17 14.70 25.94 -2.64
C VAL A 17 14.63 24.61 -1.88
N PHE A 18 13.89 24.59 -0.77
CA PHE A 18 13.45 23.33 -0.18
C PHE A 18 12.44 22.72 -1.17
N THR A 19 12.91 21.77 -1.98
CA THR A 19 12.02 20.84 -2.67
C THR A 19 11.54 19.85 -1.62
N GLY A 20 10.44 20.17 -0.95
CA GLY A 20 9.67 19.12 -0.27
C GLY A 20 9.22 18.14 -1.34
N GLN A 21 9.69 16.89 -1.26
CA GLN A 21 9.00 15.81 -1.93
C GLN A 21 7.63 15.73 -1.27
N VAL A 22 6.60 16.15 -1.98
CA VAL A 22 5.23 15.78 -1.61
C VAL A 22 5.12 14.33 -2.07
N SER A 23 5.33 13.40 -1.14
CA SER A 23 4.91 12.02 -1.34
C SER A 23 3.38 12.07 -1.47
N ALA A 24 2.87 11.60 -2.61
CA ALA A 24 1.43 11.46 -2.85
C ALA A 24 0.85 10.21 -2.17
N ASN A 25 1.66 9.52 -1.37
CA ASN A 25 1.29 8.35 -0.59
C ASN A 25 1.21 8.83 0.86
N GLY A 26 0.13 8.51 1.57
CA GLY A 26 -0.04 8.90 2.98
C GLY A 26 1.06 8.27 3.84
N GLU A 27 2.21 8.94 3.96
CA GLU A 27 3.32 8.50 4.80
C GLU A 27 2.79 8.17 6.20
N ILE A 28 3.29 7.10 6.82
CA ILE A 28 3.05 6.82 8.25
C ILE A 28 3.54 8.04 9.06
N GLY A 29 2.65 9.01 9.23
CA GLY A 29 2.97 10.36 9.67
C GLY A 29 2.27 10.73 10.98
N ASP A 30 2.10 12.02 11.21
CA ASP A 30 1.48 12.52 12.45
C ASP A 30 0.02 12.03 12.62
N HIS A 31 -0.69 11.81 11.52
CA HIS A 31 -2.09 11.39 11.54
C HIS A 31 -2.31 10.03 12.25
N VAL A 32 -1.42 9.05 12.05
CA VAL A 32 -1.49 7.73 12.70
C VAL A 32 -1.11 7.76 14.18
N ASN A 33 -0.21 8.65 14.58
CA ASN A 33 0.14 8.85 15.99
C ASN A 33 -0.81 9.83 16.71
N ASN A 34 -1.76 10.44 15.99
CA ASN A 34 -2.80 11.33 16.51
C ASN A 34 -4.18 11.05 15.90
N LEU A 35 -4.60 9.78 15.91
CA LEU A 35 -5.84 9.31 15.28
C LEU A 35 -7.05 10.15 15.68
N HIS A 36 -7.10 10.59 16.95
CA HIS A 36 -8.22 11.37 17.47
C HIS A 36 -8.44 12.70 16.75
N ALA A 37 -7.37 13.39 16.36
CA ALA A 37 -7.46 14.66 15.66
C ALA A 37 -7.96 14.48 14.21
N HIS A 38 -7.71 13.32 13.62
CA HIS A 38 -8.01 12.99 12.22
C HIS A 38 -9.28 12.14 12.03
N LEU A 39 -9.99 11.75 13.09
CA LEU A 39 -11.23 10.95 12.97
C LEU A 39 -12.30 11.55 12.05
N LYS A 40 -12.34 12.89 11.93
CA LYS A 40 -13.28 13.56 11.03
C LYS A 40 -12.88 13.33 9.57
N GLU A 41 -11.60 13.54 9.25
CA GLU A 41 -11.02 13.32 7.93
C GLU A 41 -11.19 11.87 7.49
N TYR A 42 -10.81 10.90 8.31
CA TYR A 42 -11.02 9.48 8.04
C TYR A 42 -12.49 9.12 7.76
N ASN A 43 -13.43 9.78 8.45
CA ASN A 43 -14.85 9.56 8.19
C ASN A 43 -15.28 10.15 6.83
N GLU A 44 -14.76 11.31 6.46
CA GLU A 44 -15.02 11.96 5.17
C GLU A 44 -14.40 11.15 4.02
N GLU A 45 -13.18 10.64 4.19
CA GLU A 45 -12.49 9.76 3.24
C GLU A 45 -13.22 8.44 3.01
N VAL A 46 -13.69 7.77 4.07
CA VAL A 46 -14.50 6.54 3.92
C VAL A 46 -15.80 6.82 3.17
N GLN A 47 -16.47 7.94 3.45
CA GLN A 47 -17.68 8.34 2.71
C GLN A 47 -17.37 8.61 1.24
N TRP A 48 -16.23 9.27 0.97
CA TRP A 48 -15.77 9.57 -0.38
C TRP A 48 -15.44 8.29 -1.16
N LEU A 49 -14.69 7.35 -0.55
CA LEU A 49 -14.37 6.04 -1.14
C LEU A 49 -15.64 5.26 -1.52
N VAL A 50 -16.60 5.15 -0.59
CA VAL A 50 -17.89 4.48 -0.86
C VAL A 50 -18.61 5.13 -2.05
N GLY A 51 -18.61 6.46 -2.14
CA GLY A 51 -19.21 7.18 -3.27
C GLY A 51 -18.47 7.02 -4.59
N LYS A 52 -17.14 6.96 -4.56
CA LYS A 52 -16.28 6.72 -5.73
C LYS A 52 -16.46 5.31 -6.28
N TYR A 53 -16.40 4.30 -5.41
CA TYR A 53 -16.64 2.91 -5.80
C TYR A 53 -18.06 2.71 -6.34
N ASP A 54 -19.07 3.36 -5.75
CA ASP A 54 -20.42 3.34 -6.32
C ASP A 54 -20.49 3.98 -7.72
N SER A 55 -19.76 5.08 -7.93
CA SER A 55 -19.70 5.74 -9.24
C SER A 55 -19.06 4.85 -10.31
N VAL A 56 -17.99 4.11 -9.97
CA VAL A 56 -17.33 3.15 -10.87
C VAL A 56 -18.28 2.00 -11.21
N VAL A 57 -18.93 1.40 -10.21
CA VAL A 57 -19.86 0.29 -10.44
C VAL A 57 -21.11 0.74 -11.22
N ASN A 58 -21.64 1.95 -10.96
CA ASN A 58 -22.72 2.56 -11.76
C ASN A 58 -22.29 2.75 -13.23
N ALA A 59 -21.05 3.19 -13.47
CA ALA A 59 -20.52 3.32 -14.82
C ALA A 59 -20.40 1.95 -15.52
N TYR A 60 -20.02 0.91 -14.77
CA TYR A 60 -19.91 -0.46 -15.28
C TYR A 60 -21.29 -0.99 -15.68
N GLU A 61 -22.31 -0.79 -14.85
CA GLU A 61 -23.70 -1.15 -15.15
C GLU A 61 -24.20 -0.48 -16.44
N ALA A 62 -23.87 0.79 -16.65
CA ALA A 62 -24.29 1.54 -17.83
C ALA A 62 -23.53 1.12 -19.10
N LYS A 63 -22.22 0.93 -19.00
CA LYS A 63 -21.35 0.57 -20.13
C LYS A 63 -20.06 -0.13 -19.65
N PRO A 64 -20.07 -1.47 -19.57
CA PRO A 64 -18.94 -2.26 -19.05
C PRO A 64 -17.61 -1.97 -19.74
N GLU A 65 -17.61 -1.85 -21.07
CA GLU A 65 -16.39 -1.69 -21.88
C GLU A 65 -15.67 -0.33 -21.74
N SER A 66 -16.22 0.60 -20.95
CA SER A 66 -15.65 1.95 -20.76
C SER A 66 -15.18 2.23 -19.34
N VAL A 67 -15.21 1.23 -18.47
CA VAL A 67 -14.78 1.38 -17.08
C VAL A 67 -13.34 0.93 -16.96
N ASP A 68 -12.54 1.82 -16.39
CA ASP A 68 -11.22 1.50 -15.89
C ASP A 68 -11.35 1.01 -14.44
N SER A 69 -11.16 -0.28 -14.24
CA SER A 69 -11.28 -0.90 -12.92
C SER A 69 -10.08 -0.62 -12.02
N ASP A 70 -8.95 -0.17 -12.58
CA ASP A 70 -7.73 0.20 -11.84
C ASP A 70 -7.96 1.45 -11.00
N SER A 71 -8.90 2.30 -11.40
CA SER A 71 -9.33 3.47 -10.61
C SER A 71 -9.79 3.13 -9.19
N LEU A 72 -10.22 1.88 -8.92
CA LEU A 72 -10.56 1.44 -7.56
C LEU A 72 -9.33 1.40 -6.64
N ILE A 73 -8.18 1.03 -7.18
CA ILE A 73 -6.88 0.99 -6.50
C ILE A 73 -6.38 2.42 -6.29
N GLU A 74 -6.41 3.23 -7.35
CA GLU A 74 -6.00 4.65 -7.29
C GLU A 74 -6.77 5.43 -6.20
N TYR A 75 -8.09 5.24 -6.10
CA TYR A 75 -8.88 5.92 -5.06
C TYR A 75 -8.54 5.44 -3.65
N TRP A 76 -8.15 4.19 -3.48
CA TRP A 76 -7.75 3.66 -2.18
C TRP A 76 -6.45 4.31 -1.70
N GLU A 77 -5.49 4.47 -2.61
CA GLU A 77 -4.19 5.08 -2.36
C GLU A 77 -4.27 6.60 -2.19
N GLU A 78 -5.34 7.25 -2.66
CA GLU A 78 -5.52 8.71 -2.56
C GLU A 78 -5.85 9.19 -1.13
N VAL A 79 -6.19 8.29 -0.18
CA VAL A 79 -6.73 8.69 1.15
C VAL A 79 -5.84 8.30 2.32
N ASP A 80 -5.63 9.20 3.29
CA ASP A 80 -4.80 8.93 4.47
C ASP A 80 -5.42 7.86 5.40
N PHE A 81 -6.70 7.55 5.23
CA PHE A 81 -7.38 6.47 5.93
C PHE A 81 -6.69 5.12 5.73
N HIS A 82 -6.06 4.85 4.58
CA HIS A 82 -5.41 3.57 4.33
C HIS A 82 -4.29 3.31 5.35
N SER A 83 -3.44 4.30 5.64
CA SER A 83 -2.35 4.17 6.62
C SER A 83 -2.87 4.10 8.07
N ALA A 84 -4.02 4.73 8.34
CA ALA A 84 -4.68 4.68 9.63
C ALA A 84 -5.19 3.28 9.99
N ILE A 85 -5.77 2.55 9.05
CA ILE A 85 -6.22 1.17 9.32
C ILE A 85 -5.05 0.18 9.28
N GLU A 86 -4.09 0.38 8.38
CA GLU A 86 -2.85 -0.40 8.28
C GLU A 86 -2.15 -0.53 9.63
N THR A 87 -1.96 0.60 10.33
CA THR A 87 -1.19 0.59 11.59
C THR A 87 -1.97 0.08 12.79
N GLN A 88 -3.31 0.10 12.73
CA GLN A 88 -4.15 -0.18 13.90
C GLN A 88 -4.83 -1.54 13.86
N TYR A 89 -5.15 -2.06 12.67
CA TYR A 89 -5.87 -3.31 12.53
C TYR A 89 -5.67 -3.99 11.17
N VAL A 90 -4.49 -4.58 11.02
CA VAL A 90 -4.03 -5.30 9.83
C VAL A 90 -5.03 -6.31 9.24
N PRO A 91 -5.76 -7.14 10.02
CA PRO A 91 -6.70 -8.09 9.44
C PRO A 91 -7.87 -7.43 8.68
N ILE A 92 -8.31 -6.23 9.09
CA ILE A 92 -9.36 -5.50 8.35
C ILE A 92 -8.76 -4.83 7.11
N TYR A 93 -7.52 -4.33 7.17
CA TYR A 93 -6.83 -3.78 5.99
C TYR A 93 -6.80 -4.80 4.83
N ALA A 94 -6.40 -6.04 5.11
CA ALA A 94 -6.42 -7.12 4.11
C ALA A 94 -7.84 -7.40 3.56
N THR A 95 -8.87 -7.27 4.39
CA THR A 95 -10.26 -7.46 3.98
C THR A 95 -10.74 -6.35 3.02
N ILE A 96 -10.24 -5.11 3.19
CA ILE A 96 -10.53 -4.00 2.27
C ILE A 96 -9.93 -4.29 0.89
N TRP A 97 -8.65 -4.64 0.81
CA TRP A 97 -8.02 -5.02 -0.46
C TRP A 97 -8.71 -6.20 -1.15
N GLN A 98 -9.11 -7.23 -0.38
CA GLN A 98 -9.92 -8.33 -0.92
C GLN A 98 -11.26 -7.84 -1.49
N GLY A 99 -11.89 -6.85 -0.87
CA GLY A 99 -13.08 -6.20 -1.40
C GLY A 99 -12.81 -5.43 -2.70
N ILE A 100 -11.73 -4.64 -2.75
CA ILE A 100 -11.31 -3.87 -3.94
C ILE A 100 -11.08 -4.81 -5.12
N TYR A 101 -10.22 -5.82 -4.95
CA TYR A 101 -9.96 -6.80 -6.01
C TYR A 101 -11.18 -7.67 -6.31
N GLY A 102 -12.06 -7.93 -5.33
CA GLY A 102 -13.33 -8.62 -5.57
C GLY A 102 -14.20 -7.87 -6.59
N VAL A 103 -14.36 -6.55 -6.41
CA VAL A 103 -15.11 -5.70 -7.34
C VAL A 103 -14.38 -5.59 -8.68
N LYS A 104 -13.08 -5.27 -8.69
CA LYS A 104 -12.24 -5.15 -9.89
C LYS A 104 -12.31 -6.42 -10.74
N MET A 105 -11.98 -7.57 -10.16
CA MET A 105 -11.99 -8.85 -10.89
C MET A 105 -13.40 -9.23 -11.38
N ALA A 106 -14.46 -8.90 -10.64
CA ALA A 106 -15.82 -9.15 -11.12
C ALA A 106 -16.14 -8.33 -12.38
N MET A 107 -15.72 -7.06 -12.43
CA MET A 107 -15.86 -6.19 -13.60
C MET A 107 -14.97 -6.63 -14.76
N ASP A 108 -13.69 -6.92 -14.51
CA ASP A 108 -12.72 -7.32 -15.54
C ASP A 108 -13.11 -8.63 -16.24
N ASN A 109 -13.73 -9.54 -15.49
CA ASN A 109 -14.27 -10.78 -16.03
C ASN A 109 -15.63 -10.61 -16.75
N GLY A 110 -16.17 -9.39 -16.85
CA GLY A 110 -17.46 -9.11 -17.47
C GLY A 110 -18.64 -9.75 -16.73
N SER A 111 -18.56 -9.86 -15.40
CA SER A 111 -19.59 -10.51 -14.59
C SER A 111 -20.91 -9.72 -14.57
N ASP A 112 -22.01 -10.40 -14.25
CA ASP A 112 -23.32 -9.76 -14.05
C ASP A 112 -23.27 -8.70 -12.94
N ILE A 113 -24.00 -7.60 -13.12
CA ILE A 113 -24.00 -6.47 -12.18
C ILE A 113 -24.36 -6.88 -10.76
N ASN A 114 -25.23 -7.89 -10.56
CA ASN A 114 -25.58 -8.35 -9.22
C ASN A 114 -24.38 -8.93 -8.48
N LEU A 115 -23.47 -9.63 -9.18
CA LEU A 115 -22.24 -10.15 -8.57
C LEU A 115 -21.28 -9.00 -8.22
N VAL A 116 -21.13 -8.02 -9.11
CA VAL A 116 -20.29 -6.84 -8.86
C VAL A 116 -20.79 -6.06 -7.64
N ARG A 117 -22.12 -5.85 -7.54
CA ARG A 117 -22.75 -5.21 -6.37
C ARG A 117 -22.57 -6.01 -5.08
N GLN A 118 -22.61 -7.35 -5.16
CA GLN A 118 -22.36 -8.19 -4.01
C GLN A 118 -20.92 -8.03 -3.47
N GLU A 119 -19.92 -7.95 -4.36
CA GLU A 119 -18.54 -7.67 -3.95
C GLU A 119 -18.40 -6.23 -3.40
N GLN A 120 -19.10 -5.25 -4.01
CA GLN A 120 -19.13 -3.87 -3.54
C GLN A 120 -19.71 -3.77 -2.12
N ASP A 121 -20.77 -4.52 -1.80
CA ASP A 121 -21.35 -4.55 -0.47
C ASP A 121 -20.38 -5.08 0.59
N LYS A 122 -19.57 -6.08 0.25
CA LYS A 122 -18.51 -6.61 1.14
C LYS A 122 -17.43 -5.56 1.37
N LEU A 123 -16.99 -4.88 0.30
CA LEU A 123 -16.02 -3.79 0.38
C LEU A 123 -16.53 -2.66 1.28
N ASN A 124 -17.77 -2.21 1.07
CA ASN A 124 -18.39 -1.17 1.89
C ASN A 124 -18.45 -1.57 3.38
N GLN A 125 -18.80 -2.83 3.67
CA GLN A 125 -18.80 -3.35 5.04
C GLN A 125 -17.39 -3.31 5.66
N ALA A 126 -16.37 -3.72 4.91
CA ALA A 126 -14.97 -3.69 5.36
C ALA A 126 -14.51 -2.27 5.68
N LEU A 127 -14.83 -1.29 4.82
CA LEU A 127 -14.50 0.13 5.05
C LEU A 127 -15.16 0.68 6.33
N TRP A 128 -16.44 0.36 6.58
CA TRP A 128 -17.12 0.80 7.79
C TRP A 128 -16.59 0.10 9.06
N GLN A 129 -16.23 -1.18 8.96
CA GLN A 129 -15.59 -1.92 10.05
C GLN A 129 -14.22 -1.33 10.38
N ALA A 130 -13.42 -0.99 9.36
CA ALA A 130 -12.13 -0.33 9.52
C ALA A 130 -12.27 1.01 10.25
N LEU A 131 -13.25 1.83 9.86
CA LEU A 131 -13.49 3.11 10.51
C LEU A 131 -13.88 2.92 11.99
N GLY A 132 -14.63 1.86 12.29
CA GLY A 132 -14.92 1.45 13.66
C GLY A 132 -13.68 1.07 14.46
N ALA A 133 -12.77 0.29 13.85
CA ALA A 133 -11.50 -0.11 14.44
C ALA A 133 -10.60 1.11 14.73
N VAL A 134 -10.46 2.04 13.77
CA VAL A 134 -9.69 3.29 13.95
C VAL A 134 -10.30 4.16 15.06
N LYS A 135 -11.63 4.27 15.14
CA LYS A 135 -12.32 4.98 16.23
C LYS A 135 -12.03 4.35 17.60
N LEU A 136 -11.99 3.02 17.68
CA LEU A 136 -11.65 2.31 18.91
C LEU A 136 -10.16 2.49 19.27
N ALA A 137 -9.27 2.34 18.31
CA ALA A 137 -7.83 2.55 18.46
C ALA A 137 -7.51 3.97 18.95
N SER A 138 -8.17 4.99 18.39
CA SER A 138 -8.11 6.38 18.85
C SER A 138 -8.45 6.53 20.35
N GLN A 139 -9.46 5.80 20.83
CA GLN A 139 -9.81 5.82 22.26
C GLN A 139 -8.74 5.17 23.15
N TYR A 140 -8.10 4.10 22.67
CA TYR A 140 -7.00 3.46 23.38
C TYR A 140 -5.72 4.31 23.35
N GLN A 141 -5.41 4.94 22.21
CA GLN A 141 -4.30 5.88 22.05
C GLN A 141 -4.44 7.06 23.03
N LYS A 142 -5.64 7.65 23.15
CA LYS A 142 -5.94 8.72 24.13
C LYS A 142 -5.74 8.29 25.59
N LYS A 143 -5.87 6.99 25.89
CA LYS A 143 -5.63 6.41 27.21
C LYS A 143 -4.17 5.99 27.44
N GLY A 144 -3.29 6.20 26.46
CA GLY A 144 -1.89 5.75 26.51
C GLY A 144 -1.75 4.22 26.47
N LEU A 145 -2.75 3.51 25.94
CA LEU A 145 -2.79 2.04 25.90
C LEU A 145 -2.23 1.47 24.58
N VAL A 146 -1.80 2.34 23.66
CA VAL A 146 -1.20 1.96 22.38
C VAL A 146 0.18 2.60 22.32
N ALA A 147 1.19 1.82 21.95
CA ALA A 147 2.54 2.34 21.73
C ALA A 147 2.53 3.28 20.50
N ALA A 148 3.36 4.32 20.55
CA ALA A 148 3.60 5.11 19.35
C ALA A 148 4.21 4.20 18.27
N VAL A 149 3.74 4.35 17.03
CA VAL A 149 4.29 3.60 15.90
C VAL A 149 5.73 4.10 15.71
N GLN A 150 6.72 3.25 16.01
CA GLN A 150 8.14 3.54 15.78
C GLN A 150 8.59 2.85 14.49
N THR A 151 9.06 3.64 13.52
CA THR A 151 9.74 3.15 12.33
C THR A 151 11.24 2.99 12.64
N THR A 152 11.64 1.91 13.34
CA THR A 152 13.08 1.63 13.51
C THR A 152 13.40 0.13 13.44
N GLU A 153 13.66 -0.35 12.23
CA GLU A 153 14.72 -1.32 11.97
C GLU A 153 15.78 -0.60 11.13
N SER A 154 17.05 -1.04 11.16
CA SER A 154 18.04 -0.50 10.21
C SER A 154 17.59 -0.89 8.80
N GLU A 155 17.01 0.06 8.08
CA GLU A 155 16.42 -0.20 6.78
C GLU A 155 17.50 -0.63 5.78
N PRO A 156 17.22 -1.64 4.94
CA PRO A 156 18.05 -1.89 3.78
C PRO A 156 18.13 -0.62 2.94
N THR A 157 19.35 -0.18 2.61
CA THR A 157 19.56 1.14 1.99
C THR A 157 19.49 1.10 0.47
N THR A 158 19.40 -0.09 -0.12
CA THR A 158 19.35 -0.31 -1.56
C THR A 158 18.20 -1.23 -1.93
N ALA A 159 17.61 -1.01 -3.11
CA ALA A 159 16.45 -1.77 -3.55
C ALA A 159 16.69 -3.30 -3.64
N PRO A 160 17.87 -3.81 -4.06
CA PRO A 160 18.16 -5.24 -4.01
C PRO A 160 18.23 -5.83 -2.59
N GLU A 161 18.71 -5.05 -1.61
CA GLU A 161 18.71 -5.46 -0.20
C GLU A 161 17.29 -5.49 0.37
N VAL A 162 16.43 -4.53 -0.05
CA VAL A 162 15.00 -4.51 0.32
C VAL A 162 14.31 -5.77 -0.19
N LEU A 163 14.52 -6.14 -1.45
CA LEU A 163 13.93 -7.36 -2.03
C LEU A 163 14.40 -8.64 -1.33
N GLU A 164 15.66 -8.70 -0.87
CA GLU A 164 16.15 -9.84 -0.09
C GLU A 164 15.50 -9.92 1.30
N ASP A 165 15.32 -8.78 1.98
CA ASP A 165 14.61 -8.73 3.27
C ASP A 165 13.14 -9.15 3.13
N ILE A 166 12.49 -8.77 2.03
CA ILE A 166 11.14 -9.23 1.70
C ILE A 166 11.07 -10.77 1.65
N LYS A 167 12.01 -11.43 0.97
CA LYS A 167 12.04 -12.91 0.89
C LYS A 167 12.16 -13.55 2.27
N GLN A 168 13.07 -13.04 3.11
CA GLN A 168 13.26 -13.54 4.47
C GLN A 168 12.01 -13.36 5.34
N ARG A 169 11.30 -12.25 5.17
CA ARG A 169 10.05 -12.00 5.88
C ARG A 169 8.92 -12.91 5.40
N LEU A 170 8.85 -13.20 4.09
CA LEU A 170 7.91 -14.19 3.55
C LEU A 170 8.20 -15.61 4.08
N ASP A 171 9.46 -16.02 4.23
CA ASP A 171 9.81 -17.29 4.89
C ASP A 171 9.29 -17.33 6.34
N ARG A 172 9.43 -16.21 7.05
CA ARG A 172 8.90 -16.06 8.41
C ARG A 172 7.36 -16.11 8.44
N VAL A 173 6.65 -15.66 7.40
CA VAL A 173 5.19 -15.81 7.30
C VAL A 173 4.81 -17.28 7.32
N VAL A 174 5.45 -18.11 6.48
CA VAL A 174 5.21 -19.55 6.43
C VAL A 174 5.48 -20.19 7.80
N ALA A 175 6.59 -19.81 8.45
CA ALA A 175 6.95 -20.32 9.77
C ALA A 175 5.91 -19.94 10.84
N LYS A 176 5.48 -18.68 10.90
CA LYS A 176 4.49 -18.21 11.87
C LYS A 176 3.11 -18.84 11.65
N TYR A 177 2.72 -19.01 10.39
CA TYR A 177 1.50 -19.74 10.07
C TYR A 177 1.59 -21.22 10.49
N ALA A 178 2.72 -21.89 10.26
CA ALA A 178 2.95 -23.27 10.71
C ALA A 178 2.95 -23.42 12.25
N GLU A 179 3.35 -22.37 12.99
CA GLU A 179 3.23 -22.28 14.45
C GLU A 179 1.78 -22.01 14.93
N GLN A 180 0.79 -21.97 14.03
CA GLN A 180 -0.60 -21.59 14.30
C GLN A 180 -0.77 -20.15 14.81
N LEU A 181 0.21 -19.28 14.53
CA LEU A 181 0.16 -17.86 14.84
C LEU A 181 -0.38 -17.08 13.64
N THR A 182 -1.60 -17.40 13.22
CA THR A 182 -2.25 -16.85 12.01
C THR A 182 -2.31 -15.33 12.00
N GLU A 183 -2.64 -14.70 13.14
CA GLU A 183 -2.68 -13.25 13.25
C GLU A 183 -1.30 -12.61 13.05
N VAL A 184 -0.25 -13.22 13.63
CA VAL A 184 1.14 -12.77 13.46
C VAL A 184 1.62 -12.97 12.02
N ALA A 185 1.24 -14.08 11.38
CA ALA A 185 1.57 -14.33 9.99
C ALA A 185 0.92 -13.29 9.07
N THR A 186 -0.36 -13.00 9.26
CA THR A 186 -1.10 -11.96 8.52
C THR A 186 -0.47 -10.58 8.74
N THR A 187 -0.14 -10.22 9.98
CA THR A 187 0.58 -8.97 10.28
C THR A 187 1.91 -8.90 9.54
N LEU A 188 2.68 -9.99 9.54
CA LEU A 188 3.98 -10.00 8.91
C LEU A 188 3.91 -9.87 7.38
N VAL A 189 2.91 -10.47 6.70
CA VAL A 189 2.70 -10.26 5.25
C VAL A 189 2.53 -8.78 4.95
N HIS A 190 1.65 -8.13 5.72
CA HIS A 190 1.32 -6.73 5.53
C HIS A 190 2.48 -5.80 5.88
N ASP A 191 3.13 -6.00 7.03
CA ASP A 191 4.35 -5.25 7.40
C ASP A 191 5.43 -5.37 6.32
N THR A 192 5.53 -6.54 5.66
CA THR A 192 6.48 -6.75 4.57
C THR A 192 6.11 -5.96 3.32
N TYR A 193 4.83 -5.92 2.96
CA TYR A 193 4.36 -5.09 1.85
C TYR A 193 4.69 -3.61 2.10
N LEU A 194 4.25 -3.07 3.22
CA LEU A 194 4.33 -1.64 3.50
C LEU A 194 5.76 -1.17 3.75
N GLN A 195 6.46 -1.84 4.67
CA GLN A 195 7.75 -1.35 5.13
C GLN A 195 8.87 -1.65 4.13
N ARG A 196 8.60 -2.41 3.07
CA ARG A 196 9.62 -2.86 2.11
C ARG A 196 9.16 -2.76 0.67
N PHE A 197 8.06 -3.41 0.31
CA PHE A 197 7.64 -3.49 -1.09
C PHE A 197 7.24 -2.13 -1.66
N GLU A 198 6.45 -1.32 -0.95
CA GLU A 198 6.10 0.05 -1.39
C GLU A 198 7.36 0.90 -1.65
N GLY A 199 8.41 0.71 -0.84
CA GLY A 199 9.68 1.44 -0.97
C GLY A 199 10.45 1.15 -2.28
N VAL A 200 10.14 0.06 -2.98
CA VAL A 200 10.78 -0.30 -4.27
C VAL A 200 9.80 -0.25 -5.46
N GLU A 201 8.51 -0.13 -5.18
CA GLU A 201 7.41 -0.19 -6.14
C GLU A 201 7.54 0.89 -7.22
N GLY A 202 7.73 2.16 -6.84
CA GLY A 202 7.84 3.26 -7.80
C GLY A 202 9.00 3.12 -8.80
N ALA A 203 10.09 2.44 -8.41
CA ALA A 203 11.18 2.12 -9.33
C ALA A 203 10.85 0.90 -10.21
N LEU A 204 10.14 -0.08 -9.66
CA LEU A 204 9.76 -1.31 -10.36
C LEU A 204 8.64 -1.08 -11.38
N ILE A 205 7.65 -0.26 -11.06
CA ILE A 205 6.48 -0.02 -11.93
C ILE A 205 6.90 0.61 -13.26
N ALA A 206 7.94 1.45 -13.24
CA ALA A 206 8.53 2.04 -14.44
C ALA A 206 9.26 1.00 -15.31
N LEU A 207 9.67 -0.14 -14.75
CA LEU A 207 10.37 -1.22 -15.45
C LEU A 207 9.41 -2.33 -15.89
N ASN A 208 8.44 -2.69 -15.05
CA ASN A 208 7.48 -3.75 -15.29
C ASN A 208 6.24 -3.59 -14.39
N ALA A 209 5.21 -2.91 -14.90
CA ALA A 209 3.96 -2.67 -14.18
C ALA A 209 3.19 -3.96 -13.86
N ASP A 210 3.10 -4.88 -14.83
CA ASP A 210 2.40 -6.16 -14.65
C ASP A 210 3.00 -6.98 -13.48
N LEU A 211 4.34 -6.96 -13.33
CA LEU A 211 5.01 -7.64 -12.22
C LEU A 211 4.70 -7.01 -10.86
N VAL A 212 4.57 -5.67 -10.81
CA VAL A 212 4.21 -4.95 -9.60
C VAL A 212 2.78 -5.29 -9.20
N GLU A 213 1.83 -5.21 -10.13
CA GLU A 213 0.43 -5.57 -9.88
C GLU A 213 0.29 -7.03 -9.41
N ASP A 214 1.04 -7.95 -10.04
CA ASP A 214 1.07 -9.37 -9.66
C ASP A 214 1.61 -9.60 -8.24
N LEU A 215 2.56 -8.77 -7.78
CA LEU A 215 3.13 -8.84 -6.43
C LEU A 215 2.19 -8.19 -5.40
N GLU A 216 1.59 -7.05 -5.72
CA GLU A 216 0.57 -6.38 -4.89
C GLU A 216 -0.61 -7.31 -4.63
N LYS A 217 -1.12 -7.96 -5.69
CA LYS A 217 -2.17 -8.96 -5.56
C LYS A 217 -1.76 -10.11 -4.65
N ASP A 218 -0.51 -10.58 -4.75
CA ASP A 218 -0.05 -11.66 -3.89
C ASP A 218 0.06 -11.24 -2.42
N PHE A 219 0.61 -10.06 -2.15
CA PHE A 219 0.73 -9.49 -0.80
C PHE A 219 -0.63 -9.19 -0.17
N ASN A 220 -1.54 -8.59 -0.94
CA ASN A 220 -2.77 -8.03 -0.41
C ASN A 220 -3.97 -8.99 -0.52
N VAL A 221 -3.89 -10.00 -1.39
CA VAL A 221 -5.00 -10.93 -1.64
C VAL A 221 -4.57 -12.39 -1.53
N THR A 222 -3.68 -12.88 -2.40
CA THR A 222 -3.42 -14.31 -2.56
C THR A 222 -2.90 -14.94 -1.27
N LEU A 223 -1.85 -14.36 -0.68
CA LEU A 223 -1.22 -14.88 0.53
C LEU A 223 -2.11 -14.68 1.78
N PRO A 224 -2.72 -13.51 2.03
CA PRO A 224 -3.68 -13.34 3.11
C PRO A 224 -4.87 -14.30 3.03
N GLN A 225 -5.38 -14.61 1.82
CA GLN A 225 -6.45 -15.59 1.66
C GLN A 225 -5.98 -17.02 1.93
N ALA A 226 -4.77 -17.39 1.50
CA ALA A 226 -4.21 -18.71 1.80
C ALA A 226 -4.09 -18.94 3.32
N ILE A 227 -3.69 -17.90 4.06
CA ILE A 227 -3.58 -17.89 5.52
C ILE A 227 -4.97 -17.92 6.18
N SER A 228 -5.90 -17.05 5.76
CA SER A 228 -7.19 -16.89 6.42
C SER A 228 -8.17 -18.04 6.17
N GLN A 229 -8.09 -18.69 5.00
CA GLN A 229 -8.91 -19.85 4.66
C GLN A 229 -8.37 -21.16 5.23
N ASP A 230 -7.28 -21.10 6.00
CA ASP A 230 -6.59 -22.24 6.62
C ASP A 230 -6.35 -23.40 5.64
N LYS A 231 -5.84 -23.09 4.44
CA LYS A 231 -5.62 -24.09 3.37
C LYS A 231 -4.49 -25.08 3.67
N GLY A 232 -3.83 -24.95 4.83
CA GLY A 232 -2.70 -25.76 5.25
C GLY A 232 -1.36 -25.14 4.85
N VAL A 233 -0.31 -25.54 5.58
CA VAL A 233 1.04 -24.95 5.49
C VAL A 233 1.61 -25.05 4.07
N ASP A 234 1.36 -26.14 3.37
CA ASP A 234 1.88 -26.34 2.01
C ASP A 234 1.25 -25.35 1.02
N ALA A 235 -0.04 -25.01 1.17
CA ALA A 235 -0.70 -24.03 0.31
C ALA A 235 -0.14 -22.63 0.52
N VAL A 236 0.07 -22.23 1.79
CA VAL A 236 0.72 -20.95 2.12
C VAL A 236 2.15 -20.90 1.61
N ARG A 237 2.91 -22.00 1.76
CA ARG A 237 4.28 -22.10 1.25
C ARG A 237 4.34 -21.96 -0.27
N SER A 238 3.46 -22.63 -1.02
CA SER A 238 3.45 -22.51 -2.48
C SER A 238 3.15 -21.09 -2.98
N VAL A 239 2.29 -20.34 -2.28
CA VAL A 239 2.09 -18.92 -2.60
C VAL A 239 3.36 -18.12 -2.34
N VAL A 240 4.00 -18.32 -1.17
CA VAL A 240 5.26 -17.64 -0.83
C VAL A 240 6.38 -17.97 -1.81
N GLU A 241 6.54 -19.22 -2.23
CA GLU A 241 7.53 -19.63 -3.24
C GLU A 241 7.28 -18.90 -4.57
N SER A 242 6.03 -18.83 -5.03
CA SER A 242 5.67 -18.08 -6.24
C SER A 242 5.97 -16.57 -6.12
N MET A 243 5.76 -15.98 -4.93
CA MET A 243 6.12 -14.59 -4.68
C MET A 243 7.64 -14.39 -4.71
N GLN A 244 8.40 -15.31 -4.12
CA GLN A 244 9.86 -15.26 -4.12
C GLN A 244 10.45 -15.32 -5.53
N ASP A 245 9.86 -16.13 -6.42
CA ASP A 245 10.25 -16.18 -7.83
C ASP A 245 10.03 -14.82 -8.54
N LYS A 246 8.88 -14.17 -8.29
CA LYS A 246 8.59 -12.82 -8.82
C LYS A 246 9.55 -11.76 -8.24
N ILE A 247 9.90 -11.86 -6.96
CA ILE A 247 10.87 -10.99 -6.31
C ILE A 247 12.27 -11.16 -6.92
N ASP A 248 12.66 -12.38 -7.30
CA ASP A 248 13.93 -12.63 -7.98
C ASP A 248 13.97 -11.98 -9.38
N VAL A 249 12.84 -11.96 -10.09
CA VAL A 249 12.69 -11.21 -11.34
C VAL A 249 12.82 -9.70 -11.10
N ALA A 250 12.11 -9.17 -10.09
CA ALA A 250 12.18 -7.75 -9.72
C ALA A 250 13.61 -7.31 -9.38
N LYS A 251 14.35 -8.14 -8.65
CA LYS A 251 15.76 -7.90 -8.30
C LYS A 251 16.64 -7.80 -9.54
N GLY A 252 16.49 -8.74 -10.47
CA GLY A 252 17.23 -8.71 -11.75
C GLY A 252 16.96 -7.44 -12.58
N LEU A 253 15.71 -6.95 -12.59
CA LEU A 253 15.35 -5.71 -13.28
C LEU A 253 16.01 -4.48 -12.67
N LEU A 254 15.97 -4.35 -11.34
CA LEU A 254 16.58 -3.22 -10.64
C LEU A 254 18.10 -3.21 -10.75
N GLU A 255 18.75 -4.37 -10.63
CA GLU A 255 20.19 -4.50 -10.82
C GLU A 255 20.62 -4.11 -12.24
N ALA A 256 19.87 -4.54 -13.27
CA ALA A 256 20.14 -4.16 -14.65
C ALA A 256 19.95 -2.65 -14.88
N ALA A 257 18.89 -2.05 -14.31
CA ALA A 257 18.63 -0.62 -14.41
C ALA A 257 19.70 0.23 -13.68
N GLU A 258 20.26 -0.26 -12.57
CA GLU A 258 21.39 0.37 -11.90
C GLU A 258 22.68 0.30 -12.71
N GLN A 259 22.99 -0.86 -13.31
CA GLN A 259 24.15 -1.02 -14.19
C GLN A 259 24.07 -0.07 -15.40
N GLN A 260 22.92 -0.02 -16.06
CA GLN A 260 22.70 0.86 -17.20
C GLN A 260 22.87 2.34 -16.84
N ARG A 261 22.41 2.76 -15.65
CA ARG A 261 22.67 4.14 -15.18
C ARG A 261 24.16 4.40 -15.03
N ARG A 262 24.92 3.47 -14.42
CA ARG A 262 26.37 3.64 -14.21
C ARG A 262 27.18 3.69 -15.51
N ASP A 263 26.71 3.02 -16.58
CA ASP A 263 27.40 3.03 -17.88
C ASP A 263 27.15 4.32 -18.70
N VAL A 264 26.10 5.07 -18.37
CA VAL A 264 25.71 6.31 -19.08
C VAL A 264 26.34 7.56 -18.44
N PHE A 265 26.80 7.48 -17.19
CA PHE A 265 27.47 8.56 -16.44
C PHE A 265 29.00 8.38 -16.40
#